data_AF-A0A5C5WN37-F1
#
_entry.id   AF-A0A5C5WN37-F1
#
_cell.length_a   1.000
_cell.length_b   1.000
_cell.length_c   1.000
_cell.angle_alpha   90.00
_cell.angle_beta   90.00
_cell.angle_gamma   90.00
#
_symmetry.space_group_name_H-M   'P 1'
#
loop_
_entity.id
_entity.type
_entity.pdbx_description
1 polymer ?
#
loop_
_entity_poly.entity_id
_entity_poly.type
_entity_poly.pdbx_seq_one_letter_code
_entity_poly.pdbx_strand_id
1 'polypeptide(L)'
;MHERFRRLRRRFTFCVACLSGVLLITSQCIEAAPPRKKGRNPANRLPDLKDSEDKLKFLEQIRSSFPTVKSRRRSTYGSADLDEQLEKYISRETRTPLAPIVDDATFVRRVYLDVAGRFPTSAEIKQFVSNTAPDKRSVLIDELLETEEFARKLARYWRTVVFSESNANRNSVNPQAFEDWLFEEFHADSGWDRMVGEMVSATPKRKKDTKPQDNGWHQDHGPNNFVLANERKPELIASATARLFMGISIGCAECHDHPFDKWKREQFHEMAAFFSPGRYYMTDQYDPSQKSVVEAKFLLGEKPPKVLKPDQRRVAGAAYLIYNPDNYWFARAFVNRVWNELLGDGFYSVDSLGPDKEVMHQLVVNRLAASFRYEKFKPKWLYRTILNSRAYQRETRTIERTEDLFTAVRPARLRPYEISDNVEQLVGENKGLSSAINRTFEQDPSIPQRDLEGSIQQALLMMNNGTLNNKLINSSLKKQLMKMKDSKALVTEAFVSVLAREPTAEELSRYEQHIKTSSKRNEAVDDILWVLVNSSEFITKR
;
A
#
# COMPACT_ATOMS: atom_id res chain seq x y z
N MET A 1 12.35 -29.78 42.21
CA MET A 1 12.18 -31.25 42.14
C MET A 1 11.10 -31.61 43.15
N HIS A 2 10.04 -32.29 42.70
CA HIS A 2 8.87 -32.78 43.46
C HIS A 2 7.99 -31.77 44.23
N GLU A 3 6.73 -31.62 43.76
CA GLU A 3 5.52 -31.10 44.46
C GLU A 3 4.77 -29.86 43.90
N ARG A 4 4.94 -29.50 42.62
CA ARG A 4 4.00 -28.57 41.93
C ARG A 4 3.44 -29.07 40.60
N PHE A 5 3.40 -30.40 40.39
CA PHE A 5 2.92 -31.04 39.16
C PHE A 5 1.70 -31.97 39.35
N ARG A 6 0.83 -31.69 40.34
CA ARG A 6 -0.33 -32.57 40.68
C ARG A 6 -1.72 -31.94 40.61
N ARG A 7 -1.88 -30.73 40.06
CA ARG A 7 -3.20 -30.09 39.89
C ARG A 7 -3.40 -29.49 38.50
N LEU A 8 -3.23 -30.26 37.42
CA LEU A 8 -3.81 -29.90 36.10
C LEU A 8 -3.92 -31.08 35.11
N ARG A 9 -4.13 -32.30 35.64
CA ARG A 9 -4.45 -33.50 34.85
C ARG A 9 -5.67 -34.22 35.46
N ARG A 10 -6.85 -33.62 35.37
CA ARG A 10 -8.14 -34.31 35.60
C ARG A 10 -9.28 -33.57 34.90
N ARG A 11 -9.27 -33.50 33.57
CA ARG A 11 -10.47 -33.29 32.73
C ARG A 11 -10.17 -33.71 31.29
N PHE A 12 -10.03 -35.01 31.02
CA PHE A 12 -10.15 -35.57 29.68
C PHE A 12 -10.09 -37.10 29.79
N THR A 13 -11.21 -37.76 30.11
CA THR A 13 -11.60 -39.08 29.55
C THR A 13 -12.97 -39.52 30.06
N PHE A 14 -13.78 -39.99 29.12
CA PHE A 14 -14.95 -40.88 29.22
C PHE A 14 -16.21 -40.45 29.98
N CYS A 15 -17.30 -40.27 29.22
CA CYS A 15 -18.59 -40.89 29.55
C CYS A 15 -19.29 -41.29 28.24
N VAL A 16 -19.24 -42.59 27.97
CA VAL A 16 -20.11 -43.31 27.03
C VAL A 16 -21.18 -44.00 27.88
N ALA A 17 -22.42 -43.87 27.41
CA ALA A 17 -23.59 -44.72 27.61
C ALA A 17 -24.52 -44.57 28.84
N CYS A 18 -25.80 -44.74 28.49
CA CYS A 18 -26.96 -45.19 29.26
C CYS A 18 -27.77 -44.16 30.06
N LEU A 19 -28.93 -43.79 29.50
CA LEU A 19 -30.16 -43.60 30.27
C LEU A 19 -31.37 -43.95 29.40
N SER A 20 -31.97 -45.09 29.73
CA SER A 20 -33.30 -45.55 29.34
C SER A 20 -34.27 -45.37 30.53
N GLY A 21 -35.53 -45.04 30.26
CA GLY A 21 -36.62 -44.86 31.25
C GLY A 21 -37.65 -43.84 30.78
N VAL A 22 -38.53 -44.20 29.83
CA VAL A 22 -39.94 -44.62 30.03
C VAL A 22 -40.85 -43.52 30.57
N LEU A 23 -41.77 -43.06 29.70
CA LEU A 23 -43.10 -42.59 30.07
C LEU A 23 -44.09 -43.06 28.99
N LEU A 24 -44.98 -43.97 29.39
CA LEU A 24 -46.13 -44.47 28.62
C LEU A 24 -47.20 -43.38 28.50
N ILE A 25 -47.95 -43.35 27.39
CA ILE A 25 -49.40 -43.66 27.34
C ILE A 25 -49.98 -43.42 25.92
N THR A 26 -50.70 -44.46 25.47
CA THR A 26 -51.73 -44.59 24.42
C THR A 26 -51.39 -44.46 22.94
N SER A 27 -51.51 -45.62 22.29
CA SER A 27 -51.71 -45.87 20.86
C SER A 27 -52.89 -45.10 20.27
N GLN A 28 -52.66 -44.49 19.10
CA GLN A 28 -53.59 -44.55 17.98
C GLN A 28 -52.78 -44.85 16.71
N CYS A 29 -53.16 -45.94 16.05
CA CYS A 29 -52.63 -46.36 14.76
C CYS A 29 -52.98 -45.31 13.70
N ILE A 30 -51.95 -44.81 13.00
CA ILE A 30 -52.11 -44.21 11.68
C ILE A 30 -51.11 -44.92 10.77
N GLU A 31 -51.63 -45.41 9.65
CA GLU A 31 -50.96 -46.22 8.65
C GLU A 31 -49.60 -45.65 8.22
N ALA A 32 -48.64 -46.55 8.00
CA ALA A 32 -47.31 -46.20 7.52
C ALA A 32 -47.39 -45.58 6.12
N ALA A 33 -47.07 -44.29 6.02
CA ALA A 33 -46.81 -43.64 4.75
C ALA A 33 -45.64 -44.34 4.01
N PRO A 34 -45.70 -44.46 2.66
CA PRO A 34 -44.63 -45.09 1.90
C PRO A 34 -43.30 -44.34 2.12
N PRO A 35 -42.15 -45.02 2.02
CA PRO A 35 -40.86 -44.40 2.27
C PRO A 35 -40.69 -43.23 1.33
N ARG A 36 -40.63 -42.01 1.88
CA ARG A 36 -40.24 -40.82 1.14
C ARG A 36 -38.93 -41.14 0.45
N LYS A 37 -38.92 -41.14 -0.89
CA LYS A 37 -37.68 -41.09 -1.68
C LYS A 37 -36.80 -40.05 -1.01
N LYS A 38 -35.59 -40.44 -0.56
CA LYS A 38 -34.58 -39.51 -0.08
C LYS A 38 -34.38 -38.48 -1.19
N GLY A 39 -35.05 -37.34 -1.06
CA GLY A 39 -34.77 -36.18 -1.88
C GLY A 39 -33.29 -35.92 -1.69
N ARG A 40 -32.53 -35.93 -2.78
CA ARG A 40 -31.18 -35.36 -2.75
C ARG A 40 -31.32 -34.02 -2.04
N ASN A 41 -30.64 -33.87 -0.90
CA ASN A 41 -30.38 -32.55 -0.36
C ASN A 41 -29.92 -31.72 -1.56
N PRO A 42 -30.54 -30.57 -1.88
CA PRO A 42 -30.00 -29.72 -2.91
C PRO A 42 -28.60 -29.39 -2.41
N ALA A 43 -27.58 -30.04 -2.98
CA ALA A 43 -26.21 -29.70 -2.72
C ALA A 43 -26.14 -28.19 -2.93
N ASN A 44 -25.72 -27.44 -1.91
CA ASN A 44 -25.43 -26.01 -1.99
C ASN A 44 -24.72 -25.76 -3.32
N ARG A 45 -25.46 -25.36 -4.37
CA ARG A 45 -24.86 -25.06 -5.66
C ARG A 45 -24.18 -23.73 -5.41
N LEU A 46 -22.86 -23.77 -5.36
CA LEU A 46 -22.04 -22.58 -5.26
C LEU A 46 -22.44 -21.61 -6.39
N PRO A 47 -22.46 -20.29 -6.12
CA PRO A 47 -22.91 -19.31 -7.10
C PRO A 47 -22.05 -19.39 -8.36
N ASP A 48 -22.68 -19.18 -9.52
CA ASP A 48 -21.97 -18.98 -10.78
C ASP A 48 -21.46 -17.54 -10.79
N LEU A 49 -20.15 -17.33 -10.94
CA LEU A 49 -19.52 -16.03 -10.76
C LEU A 49 -19.49 -15.26 -12.09
N LYS A 50 -20.63 -14.71 -12.51
CA LYS A 50 -20.78 -14.13 -13.85
C LYS A 50 -20.18 -12.73 -13.93
N ASP A 51 -20.33 -11.94 -12.88
CA ASP A 51 -19.82 -10.59 -12.74
C ASP A 51 -19.00 -10.39 -11.45
N SER A 52 -18.51 -9.16 -11.24
CA SER A 52 -17.70 -8.82 -10.07
C SER A 52 -18.52 -8.82 -8.77
N GLU A 53 -19.82 -8.54 -8.83
CA GLU A 53 -20.70 -8.53 -7.65
C GLU A 53 -20.91 -9.96 -7.11
N ASP A 54 -21.08 -10.95 -8.00
CA ASP A 54 -21.15 -12.36 -7.63
C ASP A 54 -19.88 -12.82 -6.91
N LYS A 55 -18.71 -12.36 -7.37
CA LYS A 55 -17.41 -12.68 -6.74
C LYS A 55 -17.31 -12.10 -5.34
N LEU A 56 -17.72 -10.84 -5.15
CA LEU A 56 -17.74 -10.19 -3.85
C LEU A 56 -18.70 -10.89 -2.88
N LYS A 57 -19.89 -11.27 -3.35
CA LYS A 57 -20.85 -12.05 -2.54
C LYS A 57 -20.27 -13.39 -2.11
N PHE A 58 -19.59 -14.10 -3.02
CA PHE A 58 -18.96 -15.37 -2.68
C PHE A 58 -17.78 -15.18 -1.72
N LEU A 59 -16.97 -14.14 -1.91
CA LEU A 59 -15.89 -13.77 -1.00
C LEU A 59 -16.41 -13.44 0.40
N GLU A 60 -17.51 -12.70 0.52
CA GLU A 60 -18.18 -12.41 1.79
C GLU A 60 -18.80 -13.66 2.42
N GLN A 61 -19.34 -14.57 1.60
CA GLN A 61 -19.80 -15.88 2.09
C GLN A 61 -18.66 -16.68 2.71
N ILE A 62 -17.49 -16.74 2.07
CA ILE A 62 -16.31 -17.41 2.65
C ILE A 62 -15.85 -16.67 3.91
N ARG A 63 -15.80 -15.34 3.90
CA ARG A 63 -15.49 -14.52 5.08
C ARG A 63 -16.36 -14.90 6.27
N SER A 64 -17.67 -15.03 6.06
CA SER A 64 -18.63 -15.37 7.10
C SER A 64 -18.45 -16.78 7.70
N SER A 65 -17.73 -17.66 7.00
CA SER A 65 -17.43 -19.02 7.46
C SER A 65 -16.22 -19.11 8.39
N PHE A 66 -15.35 -18.09 8.44
CA PHE A 66 -14.21 -18.08 9.35
C PHE A 66 -14.63 -17.84 10.80
N PRO A 67 -13.92 -18.43 11.78
CA PRO A 67 -14.20 -18.18 13.18
C PRO A 67 -13.99 -16.70 13.52
N THR A 68 -15.01 -16.06 14.08
CA THR A 68 -14.94 -14.67 14.53
C THR A 68 -14.98 -14.59 16.05
N VAL A 69 -14.06 -13.83 16.64
CA VAL A 69 -14.09 -13.50 18.07
C VAL A 69 -14.85 -12.18 18.25
N LYS A 70 -16.06 -12.25 18.82
CA LYS A 70 -16.82 -11.05 19.18
C LYS A 70 -16.25 -10.47 20.50
N SER A 71 -15.46 -9.40 20.40
CA SER A 71 -15.05 -8.63 21.58
C SER A 71 -16.25 -7.87 22.15
N ARG A 72 -16.51 -8.01 23.46
CA ARG A 72 -17.55 -7.24 24.17
C ARG A 72 -17.14 -5.79 24.46
N ARG A 73 -15.85 -5.48 24.38
CA ARG A 73 -15.33 -4.10 24.50
C ARG A 73 -14.97 -3.59 23.11
N ARG A 74 -15.54 -2.45 22.72
CA ARG A 74 -14.97 -1.62 21.65
C ARG A 74 -13.63 -1.11 22.17
N SER A 75 -12.53 -1.69 21.69
CA SER A 75 -11.21 -1.11 21.89
C SER A 75 -11.05 -0.06 20.79
N THR A 76 -11.08 1.22 21.15
CA THR A 76 -10.59 2.26 20.25
C THR A 76 -9.06 2.17 20.27
N TYR A 77 -8.45 2.10 19.10
CA TYR A 77 -7.00 2.19 18.94
C TYR A 77 -6.73 3.43 18.10
N GLY A 78 -6.00 4.41 18.64
CA GLY A 78 -5.69 5.67 17.98
C GLY A 78 -4.19 5.98 17.96
N SER A 79 -3.86 7.21 17.53
CA SER A 79 -2.47 7.68 17.45
C SER A 79 -1.77 7.69 18.81
N ALA A 80 -2.47 8.04 19.88
CA ALA A 80 -1.93 8.02 21.24
C ALA A 80 -1.52 6.61 21.70
N ASP A 81 -2.34 5.59 21.42
CA ASP A 81 -2.03 4.19 21.73
C ASP A 81 -0.81 3.69 20.93
N LEU A 82 -0.72 4.11 19.66
CA LEU A 82 0.42 3.83 18.79
C LEU A 82 1.70 4.44 19.34
N ASP A 83 1.69 5.72 19.71
CA ASP A 83 2.86 6.40 20.26
C ASP A 83 3.30 5.80 21.59
N GLU A 84 2.36 5.56 22.52
CA GLU A 84 2.69 4.97 23.83
C GLU A 84 3.39 3.62 23.67
N GLN A 85 2.88 2.76 22.78
CA GLN A 85 3.50 1.47 22.53
C GLN A 85 4.86 1.62 21.87
N LEU A 86 4.96 2.43 20.81
CA LEU A 86 6.19 2.60 20.07
C LEU A 86 7.30 3.18 20.95
N GLU A 87 7.03 4.27 21.69
CA GLU A 87 8.00 4.90 22.59
C GLU A 87 8.46 3.95 23.72
N LYS A 88 7.55 3.09 24.22
CA LYS A 88 7.88 2.05 25.19
C LYS A 88 8.82 0.98 24.63
N TYR A 89 8.73 0.62 23.35
CA TYR A 89 9.65 -0.36 22.74
C TYR A 89 10.97 0.29 22.35
N ILE A 90 10.96 1.47 21.73
CA ILE A 90 12.18 2.24 21.39
C ILE A 90 13.05 2.44 22.64
N SER A 91 12.46 2.87 23.76
CA SER A 91 13.21 3.14 25.01
C SER A 91 13.85 1.89 25.65
N ARG A 92 13.48 0.68 25.22
CA ARG A 92 14.12 -0.57 25.65
C ARG A 92 15.32 -0.94 24.78
N GLU A 93 15.33 -0.49 23.53
CA GLU A 93 16.29 -0.90 22.50
C GLU A 93 17.40 0.15 22.34
N THR A 94 17.09 1.44 22.48
CA THR A 94 18.06 2.53 22.33
C THR A 94 17.93 3.61 23.41
N ARG A 95 19.01 4.39 23.57
CA ARG A 95 19.07 5.62 24.38
C ARG A 95 19.03 6.89 23.53
N THR A 96 18.97 6.76 22.20
CA THR A 96 18.85 7.91 21.30
C THR A 96 17.58 8.69 21.62
N PRO A 97 17.68 10.00 21.92
CA PRO A 97 16.52 10.81 22.24
C PRO A 97 15.55 10.87 21.06
N LEU A 98 14.25 10.75 21.34
CA LEU A 98 13.21 11.03 20.35
C LEU A 98 13.38 12.46 19.83
N ALA A 99 13.27 12.64 18.52
CA ALA A 99 13.36 13.95 17.93
C ALA A 99 12.18 14.84 18.37
N PRO A 100 12.38 16.16 18.48
CA PRO A 100 11.30 17.09 18.75
C PRO A 100 10.17 16.99 17.72
N ILE A 101 8.98 17.47 18.10
CA ILE A 101 7.87 17.63 17.17
C ILE A 101 8.10 18.88 16.32
N VAL A 102 7.86 18.77 15.02
CA VAL A 102 8.05 19.88 14.08
C VAL A 102 7.05 21.01 14.30
N ASP A 103 7.45 22.22 13.91
CA ASP A 103 6.58 23.40 13.85
C ASP A 103 5.47 23.26 12.79
N ASP A 104 4.55 24.23 12.76
CA ASP A 104 3.38 24.20 11.88
C ASP A 104 3.69 24.40 10.39
N ALA A 105 4.70 25.20 10.05
CA ALA A 105 5.12 25.41 8.66
C ALA A 105 5.76 24.12 8.11
N THR A 106 6.58 23.47 8.92
CA THR A 106 7.17 22.17 8.60
C THR A 106 6.11 21.07 8.51
N PHE A 107 5.13 21.06 9.44
CA PHE A 107 4.02 20.11 9.42
C PHE A 107 3.15 20.26 8.16
N VAL A 108 2.70 21.48 7.82
CA VAL A 108 1.81 21.70 6.67
C VAL A 108 2.50 21.30 5.36
N ARG A 109 3.77 21.67 5.17
CA ARG A 109 4.55 21.22 4.00
C ARG A 109 4.58 19.70 3.91
N ARG A 110 4.89 19.03 5.03
CA ARG A 110 5.03 17.57 5.07
C ARG A 110 3.71 16.85 4.76
N VAL A 111 2.62 17.24 5.42
CA VAL A 111 1.33 16.54 5.26
C VAL A 111 0.76 16.73 3.86
N TYR A 112 0.94 17.89 3.23
CA TYR A 112 0.51 18.11 1.84
C TYR A 112 1.29 17.24 0.85
N LEU A 113 2.61 17.10 1.01
CA LEU A 113 3.39 16.19 0.15
C LEU A 113 3.03 14.72 0.40
N ASP A 114 2.84 14.31 1.65
CA ASP A 114 2.54 12.94 2.00
C ASP A 114 1.10 12.51 1.67
N VAL A 115 0.14 13.44 1.68
CA VAL A 115 -1.29 13.14 1.47
C VAL A 115 -1.75 13.56 0.08
N ALA A 116 -1.46 14.78 -0.36
CA ALA A 116 -1.91 15.31 -1.65
C ALA A 116 -0.85 15.19 -2.78
N GLY A 117 0.43 14.98 -2.45
CA GLY A 117 1.49 14.80 -3.44
C GLY A 117 1.97 16.10 -4.11
N ARG A 118 1.54 17.26 -3.59
CA ARG A 118 1.92 18.59 -4.05
C ARG A 118 2.39 19.48 -2.91
N PHE A 119 3.13 20.53 -3.21
CA PHE A 119 3.44 21.58 -2.26
C PHE A 119 2.16 22.37 -1.92
N PRO A 120 1.96 22.74 -0.64
CA PRO A 120 0.90 23.67 -0.28
C PRO A 120 1.21 25.05 -0.88
N THR A 121 0.16 25.76 -1.27
CA THR A 121 0.26 27.14 -1.76
C THR A 121 0.61 28.10 -0.61
N SER A 122 1.15 29.28 -0.95
CA SER A 122 1.42 30.38 0.00
C SER A 122 0.18 30.73 0.85
N ALA A 123 -1.02 30.66 0.28
CA ALA A 123 -2.28 30.91 0.98
C ALA A 123 -2.62 29.80 1.98
N GLU A 124 -2.52 28.52 1.58
CA GLU A 124 -2.77 27.37 2.45
C GLU A 124 -1.81 27.37 3.66
N ILE A 125 -0.53 27.66 3.45
CA ILE A 125 0.47 27.77 4.52
C ILE A 125 0.08 28.89 5.50
N LYS A 126 -0.20 30.11 4.99
CA LYS A 126 -0.56 31.26 5.83
C LYS A 126 -1.84 31.00 6.63
N GLN A 127 -2.86 30.40 6.02
CA GLN A 127 -4.11 30.04 6.68
C GLN A 127 -3.87 29.03 7.80
N PHE A 128 -3.06 27.99 7.55
CA PHE A 128 -2.79 26.96 8.55
C PHE A 128 -1.94 27.48 9.73
N VAL A 129 -0.88 28.24 9.44
CA VAL A 129 0.04 28.77 10.45
C VAL A 129 -0.67 29.79 11.34
N SER A 130 -1.55 30.64 10.78
CA SER A 130 -2.32 31.63 11.56
C SER A 130 -3.46 31.04 12.38
N ASN A 131 -3.92 29.82 12.07
CA ASN A 131 -4.93 29.14 12.86
C ASN A 131 -4.36 28.72 14.24
N THR A 132 -5.00 29.11 15.33
CA THR A 132 -4.59 28.78 16.71
C THR A 132 -5.39 27.65 17.33
N ALA A 133 -6.30 27.01 16.60
CA ALA A 133 -7.10 25.91 17.12
C ALA A 133 -6.21 24.71 17.51
N PRO A 134 -6.42 24.12 18.71
CA PRO A 134 -5.55 23.05 19.22
C PRO A 134 -5.62 21.75 18.40
N ASP A 135 -6.69 21.55 17.63
CA ASP A 135 -6.94 20.39 16.78
C ASP A 135 -6.69 20.64 15.29
N LYS A 136 -6.13 21.81 14.91
CA LYS A 136 -5.94 22.21 13.51
C LYS A 136 -5.19 21.19 12.66
N ARG A 137 -4.20 20.48 13.23
CA ARG A 137 -3.46 19.41 12.53
C ARG A 137 -4.38 18.25 12.17
N SER A 138 -5.20 17.82 13.12
CA SER A 138 -6.16 16.72 12.93
C SER A 138 -7.26 17.09 11.93
N VAL A 139 -7.72 18.35 11.95
CA VAL A 139 -8.68 18.89 10.99
C VAL A 139 -8.09 18.93 9.58
N LEU A 140 -6.89 19.48 9.40
CA LEU A 140 -6.24 19.50 8.08
C LEU A 140 -5.99 18.09 7.54
N ILE A 141 -5.61 17.13 8.40
CA ILE A 141 -5.47 15.72 8.01
C ILE A 141 -6.81 15.18 7.49
N ASP A 142 -7.91 15.45 8.18
CA ASP A 142 -9.24 14.98 7.76
C ASP A 142 -9.66 15.61 6.43
N GLU A 143 -9.44 16.91 6.26
CA GLU A 143 -9.71 17.62 5.00
C GLU A 143 -8.91 17.03 3.83
N LEU A 144 -7.60 16.83 4.00
CA LEU A 144 -6.72 16.30 2.96
C LEU A 144 -7.04 14.84 2.60
N LEU A 145 -7.48 14.02 3.55
CA LEU A 145 -7.85 12.63 3.27
C LEU A 145 -9.16 12.50 2.48
N GLU A 146 -9.98 13.56 2.45
CA GLU A 146 -11.21 13.61 1.67
C GLU A 146 -11.02 14.20 0.26
N THR A 147 -9.81 14.63 -0.11
CA THR A 147 -9.58 15.22 -1.43
C THR A 147 -9.38 14.17 -2.54
N GLU A 148 -9.64 14.58 -3.78
CA GLU A 148 -9.33 13.77 -4.96
C GLU A 148 -7.83 13.56 -5.12
N GLU A 149 -7.00 14.52 -4.70
CA GLU A 149 -5.55 14.41 -4.73
C GLU A 149 -5.05 13.24 -3.88
N PHE A 150 -5.61 13.02 -2.69
CA PHE A 150 -5.27 11.86 -1.87
C PHE A 150 -5.57 10.54 -2.60
N ALA A 151 -6.79 10.41 -3.10
CA ALA A 151 -7.22 9.20 -3.80
C ALA A 151 -6.36 8.95 -5.05
N ARG A 152 -6.06 10.00 -5.83
CA ARG A 152 -5.31 9.91 -7.08
C ARG A 152 -3.85 9.56 -6.83
N LYS A 153 -3.24 10.15 -5.79
CA LYS A 153 -1.88 9.84 -5.36
C LYS A 153 -1.76 8.36 -4.98
N LEU A 154 -2.68 7.86 -4.17
CA LEU A 154 -2.64 6.47 -3.70
C LEU A 154 -2.89 5.48 -4.85
N ALA A 155 -3.77 5.84 -5.79
CA ALA A 155 -3.98 5.09 -7.02
C ALA A 155 -2.72 5.01 -7.89
N ARG A 156 -2.06 6.14 -8.14
CA ARG A 156 -0.79 6.20 -8.89
C ARG A 156 0.30 5.36 -8.22
N TYR A 157 0.39 5.43 -6.89
CA TYR A 157 1.32 4.62 -6.11
C TYR A 157 1.09 3.12 -6.35
N TRP A 158 -0.15 2.64 -6.17
CA TRP A 158 -0.47 1.22 -6.33
C TRP A 158 -0.41 0.74 -7.79
N ARG A 159 -0.70 1.61 -8.75
CA ARG A 159 -0.41 1.35 -10.16
C ARG A 159 1.09 1.14 -10.38
N THR A 160 1.96 2.03 -9.89
CA THR A 160 3.42 1.83 -10.03
C THR A 160 3.87 0.54 -9.36
N VAL A 161 3.38 0.23 -8.15
CA VAL A 161 3.68 -1.01 -7.43
C VAL A 161 3.38 -2.26 -8.26
N VAL A 162 2.21 -2.31 -8.92
CA VAL A 162 1.78 -3.49 -9.67
C VAL A 162 2.57 -3.62 -10.98
N PHE A 163 2.93 -2.48 -11.59
CA PHE A 163 3.54 -2.46 -12.91
C PHE A 163 5.07 -2.37 -12.92
N SER A 164 5.73 -2.06 -11.80
CA SER A 164 7.20 -1.88 -11.75
C SER A 164 7.98 -3.14 -12.17
N GLU A 165 7.49 -4.32 -11.81
CA GLU A 165 8.10 -5.61 -12.20
C GLU A 165 7.33 -6.34 -13.34
N SER A 166 6.34 -5.68 -13.96
CA SER A 166 5.50 -6.31 -14.98
C SER A 166 6.21 -6.34 -16.34
N ASN A 167 6.45 -7.55 -16.86
CA ASN A 167 6.91 -7.77 -18.24
C ASN A 167 5.75 -7.97 -19.25
N ALA A 168 4.50 -7.77 -18.82
CA ALA A 168 3.35 -7.92 -19.69
C ALA A 168 3.45 -7.02 -20.93
N ASN A 169 3.00 -7.54 -22.07
CA ASN A 169 2.89 -6.75 -23.28
C ASN A 169 2.02 -5.51 -23.01
N ARG A 170 2.50 -4.31 -23.35
CA ARG A 170 1.77 -3.04 -23.17
C ARG A 170 0.40 -3.05 -23.85
N ASN A 171 0.28 -3.80 -24.96
CA ASN A 171 -0.98 -4.04 -25.65
C ASN A 171 -1.85 -5.11 -24.97
N SER A 172 -1.58 -5.54 -23.73
CA SER A 172 -2.44 -6.50 -23.01
C SER A 172 -2.93 -5.97 -21.67
N VAL A 173 -2.50 -4.77 -21.32
CA VAL A 173 -2.77 -4.08 -20.05
C VAL A 173 -3.31 -2.69 -20.34
N ASN A 174 -4.01 -2.12 -19.37
CA ASN A 174 -4.43 -0.74 -19.34
C ASN A 174 -4.13 -0.17 -17.94
N PRO A 175 -2.89 0.30 -17.70
CA PRO A 175 -2.51 0.87 -16.40
C PRO A 175 -3.37 2.07 -16.00
N GLN A 176 -3.90 2.83 -16.97
CA GLN A 176 -4.79 3.96 -16.69
C GLN A 176 -6.14 3.50 -16.15
N ALA A 177 -6.78 2.49 -16.77
CA ALA A 177 -8.03 1.94 -16.24
C ALA A 177 -7.85 1.31 -14.84
N PHE A 178 -6.66 0.77 -14.55
CA PHE A 178 -6.32 0.30 -13.21
C PHE A 178 -6.20 1.45 -12.20
N GLU A 179 -5.49 2.51 -12.58
CA GLU A 179 -5.35 3.72 -11.76
C GLU A 179 -6.71 4.40 -11.52
N ASP A 180 -7.54 4.56 -12.53
CA ASP A 180 -8.85 5.19 -12.41
C ASP A 180 -9.78 4.38 -11.50
N TRP A 181 -9.78 3.06 -11.62
CA TRP A 181 -10.54 2.22 -10.68
C TRP A 181 -10.03 2.36 -9.24
N LEU A 182 -8.71 2.32 -9.01
CA LEU A 182 -8.15 2.53 -7.68
C LEU A 182 -8.49 3.91 -7.12
N PHE A 183 -8.50 4.95 -7.96
CA PHE A 183 -8.90 6.29 -7.57
C PHE A 183 -10.33 6.30 -7.05
N GLU A 184 -11.28 5.72 -7.78
CA GLU A 184 -12.69 5.64 -7.34
C GLU A 184 -12.81 4.88 -6.02
N GLU A 185 -12.10 3.76 -5.85
CA GLU A 185 -12.14 2.97 -4.62
C GLU A 185 -11.53 3.72 -3.43
N PHE A 186 -10.40 4.40 -3.59
CA PHE A 186 -9.80 5.18 -2.50
C PHE A 186 -10.63 6.41 -2.15
N HIS A 187 -11.21 7.08 -3.15
CA HIS A 187 -12.11 8.22 -2.94
C HIS A 187 -13.37 7.82 -2.17
N ALA A 188 -13.96 6.67 -2.52
CA ALA A 188 -15.11 6.08 -1.82
C ALA A 188 -14.77 5.47 -0.44
N ASP A 189 -13.51 5.57 0.00
CA ASP A 189 -13.00 4.93 1.22
C ASP A 189 -13.26 3.41 1.23
N SER A 190 -13.17 2.73 0.09
CA SER A 190 -13.30 1.28 0.05
C SER A 190 -12.21 0.58 0.87
N GLY A 191 -12.55 -0.56 1.46
CA GLY A 191 -11.60 -1.38 2.20
C GLY A 191 -10.54 -2.00 1.30
N TRP A 192 -9.29 -2.05 1.78
CA TRP A 192 -8.17 -2.70 1.08
C TRP A 192 -8.43 -4.20 0.84
N ASP A 193 -9.19 -4.84 1.75
CA ASP A 193 -9.64 -6.22 1.58
C ASP A 193 -10.48 -6.41 0.31
N ARG A 194 -11.45 -5.52 0.08
CA ARG A 194 -12.29 -5.58 -1.12
C ARG A 194 -11.47 -5.40 -2.39
N MET A 195 -10.65 -4.34 -2.46
CA MET A 195 -9.82 -4.05 -3.64
C MET A 195 -8.91 -5.24 -4.00
N VAL A 196 -8.22 -5.81 -3.01
CA VAL A 196 -7.36 -7.00 -3.23
C VAL A 196 -8.18 -8.22 -3.63
N GLY A 197 -9.36 -8.40 -3.02
CA GLY A 197 -10.30 -9.45 -3.38
C GLY A 197 -10.66 -9.40 -4.87
N GLU A 198 -11.00 -8.22 -5.39
CA GLU A 198 -11.33 -8.02 -6.80
C GLU A 198 -10.11 -8.25 -7.71
N MET A 199 -8.93 -7.75 -7.36
CA MET A 199 -7.70 -7.94 -8.13
C MET A 199 -7.28 -9.42 -8.22
N VAL A 200 -7.13 -10.08 -7.08
CA VAL A 200 -6.59 -11.46 -7.00
C VAL A 200 -7.59 -12.47 -7.56
N SER A 201 -8.89 -12.22 -7.43
CA SER A 201 -9.94 -13.08 -7.99
C SER A 201 -10.33 -12.74 -9.44
N ALA A 202 -9.69 -11.75 -10.07
CA ALA A 202 -10.02 -11.33 -11.42
C ALA A 202 -9.85 -12.48 -12.43
N THR A 203 -10.71 -12.47 -13.45
CA THR A 203 -10.74 -13.48 -14.53
C THR A 203 -10.96 -12.76 -15.85
N PRO A 204 -9.94 -12.05 -16.36
CA PRO A 204 -10.06 -11.31 -17.62
C PRO A 204 -10.50 -12.26 -18.73
N LYS A 205 -11.50 -11.84 -19.51
CA LYS A 205 -11.98 -12.55 -20.69
C LYS A 205 -11.44 -11.86 -21.94
N ARG A 206 -11.23 -12.63 -23.00
CA ARG A 206 -10.88 -12.11 -24.32
C ARG A 206 -12.16 -11.98 -25.15
N LYS A 207 -12.36 -10.82 -25.76
CA LYS A 207 -13.41 -10.52 -26.75
C LYS A 207 -13.31 -11.52 -27.90
N LYS A 208 -14.44 -12.14 -28.25
CA LYS A 208 -14.50 -13.34 -29.11
C LYS A 208 -14.03 -13.08 -30.55
N ASP A 209 -14.15 -11.85 -31.03
CA ASP A 209 -13.87 -11.49 -32.43
C ASP A 209 -12.61 -10.62 -32.60
N THR A 210 -11.74 -10.60 -31.59
CA THR A 210 -10.49 -9.84 -31.69
C THR A 210 -9.40 -10.65 -32.38
N LYS A 211 -8.82 -10.09 -33.44
CA LYS A 211 -7.73 -10.72 -34.20
C LYS A 211 -6.58 -11.09 -33.26
N PRO A 212 -5.81 -12.17 -33.51
CA PRO A 212 -4.72 -12.60 -32.62
C PRO A 212 -3.70 -11.49 -32.29
N GLN A 213 -3.42 -10.61 -33.26
CA GLN A 213 -2.54 -9.45 -33.14
C GLN A 213 -3.14 -8.26 -32.37
N ASP A 214 -4.47 -8.24 -32.24
CA ASP A 214 -5.20 -7.16 -31.58
C ASP A 214 -5.44 -7.50 -30.10
N ASN A 215 -5.43 -6.47 -29.25
CA ASN A 215 -5.76 -6.65 -27.84
C ASN A 215 -7.25 -6.88 -27.66
N GLY A 216 -7.63 -8.09 -27.23
CA GLY A 216 -9.01 -8.46 -26.98
C GLY A 216 -9.36 -8.57 -25.51
N TRP A 217 -8.44 -8.35 -24.57
CA TRP A 217 -8.76 -8.54 -23.16
C TRP A 217 -9.78 -7.51 -22.67
N HIS A 218 -10.41 -7.78 -21.53
CA HIS A 218 -11.27 -6.81 -20.85
C HIS A 218 -10.41 -5.91 -19.95
N GLN A 219 -9.31 -5.35 -20.45
CA GLN A 219 -8.38 -4.53 -19.66
C GLN A 219 -8.98 -3.20 -19.17
N ASP A 220 -10.08 -2.75 -19.75
CA ASP A 220 -10.74 -1.52 -19.33
C ASP A 220 -11.51 -1.70 -17.99
N HIS A 221 -11.67 -2.94 -17.53
CA HIS A 221 -12.11 -3.21 -16.17
C HIS A 221 -10.88 -3.25 -15.24
N GLY A 222 -10.69 -2.20 -14.44
CA GLY A 222 -9.52 -1.98 -13.57
C GLY A 222 -8.93 -3.23 -12.93
N PRO A 223 -9.67 -4.00 -12.11
CA PRO A 223 -9.15 -5.19 -11.41
C PRO A 223 -8.50 -6.25 -12.30
N ASN A 224 -8.92 -6.37 -13.57
CA ASN A 224 -8.32 -7.33 -14.50
C ASN A 224 -6.83 -7.06 -14.73
N ASN A 225 -6.39 -5.81 -14.58
CA ASN A 225 -5.02 -5.41 -14.87
C ASN A 225 -3.99 -6.02 -13.92
N PHE A 226 -4.36 -6.39 -12.69
CA PHE A 226 -3.44 -7.15 -11.83
C PHE A 226 -3.09 -8.51 -12.46
N VAL A 227 -4.09 -9.24 -12.94
CA VAL A 227 -3.89 -10.54 -13.60
C VAL A 227 -3.21 -10.38 -14.97
N LEU A 228 -3.53 -9.31 -15.70
CA LEU A 228 -2.93 -9.04 -17.02
C LEU A 228 -1.47 -8.56 -16.92
N ALA A 229 -1.11 -7.77 -15.91
CA ALA A 229 0.28 -7.39 -15.59
C ALA A 229 1.15 -8.62 -15.27
N ASN A 230 0.52 -9.68 -14.76
CA ASN A 230 1.15 -10.99 -14.52
C ASN A 230 0.95 -11.97 -15.69
N GLU A 231 0.68 -11.47 -16.90
CA GLU A 231 0.53 -12.24 -18.15
C GLU A 231 -0.52 -13.37 -18.11
N ARG A 232 -1.41 -13.37 -17.10
CA ARG A 232 -2.32 -14.48 -16.75
C ARG A 232 -1.60 -15.79 -16.41
N LYS A 233 -0.28 -15.77 -16.17
CA LYS A 233 0.53 -16.94 -15.80
C LYS A 233 0.34 -17.26 -14.31
N PRO A 234 -0.10 -18.47 -13.94
CA PRO A 234 -0.36 -18.82 -12.54
C PRO A 234 0.82 -18.57 -11.59
N GLU A 235 2.04 -18.82 -12.06
CA GLU A 235 3.30 -18.64 -11.35
C GLU A 235 3.56 -17.17 -11.03
N LEU A 236 3.42 -16.29 -12.03
CA LEU A 236 3.60 -14.84 -11.85
C LEU A 236 2.53 -14.27 -10.92
N ILE A 237 1.27 -14.68 -11.05
CA ILE A 237 0.19 -14.21 -10.19
C ILE A 237 0.43 -14.65 -8.73
N ALA A 238 0.90 -15.89 -8.51
CA ALA A 238 1.21 -16.38 -7.17
C ALA A 238 2.38 -15.60 -6.53
N SER A 239 3.46 -15.41 -7.29
CA SER A 239 4.61 -14.62 -6.85
C SER A 239 4.22 -13.18 -6.50
N ALA A 240 3.50 -12.49 -7.40
CA ALA A 240 3.05 -11.12 -7.18
C ALA A 240 2.03 -11.02 -6.02
N THR A 241 1.12 -11.98 -5.87
CA THR A 241 0.15 -11.99 -4.76
C THR A 241 0.88 -12.10 -3.41
N ALA A 242 1.88 -12.97 -3.33
CA ALA A 242 2.68 -13.12 -2.13
C ALA A 242 3.52 -11.88 -1.82
N ARG A 243 4.24 -11.36 -2.83
CA ARG A 243 5.09 -10.19 -2.68
C ARG A 243 4.29 -8.94 -2.30
N LEU A 244 3.27 -8.60 -3.09
CA LEU A 244 2.57 -7.32 -2.98
C LEU A 244 1.56 -7.27 -1.83
N PHE A 245 0.91 -8.40 -1.52
CA PHE A 245 -0.18 -8.41 -0.54
C PHE A 245 0.16 -9.15 0.74
N MET A 246 1.25 -9.91 0.81
CA MET A 246 1.74 -10.53 2.05
C MET A 246 3.13 -9.99 2.44
N GLY A 247 3.79 -9.24 1.56
CA GLY A 247 5.15 -8.76 1.78
C GLY A 247 6.18 -9.89 1.74
N ILE A 248 5.81 -11.11 1.34
CA ILE A 248 6.70 -12.28 1.38
C ILE A 248 7.20 -12.63 -0.03
N SER A 249 8.48 -12.97 -0.15
CA SER A 249 9.05 -13.38 -1.43
C SER A 249 9.11 -14.92 -1.52
N ILE A 250 8.33 -15.48 -2.45
CA ILE A 250 8.35 -16.91 -2.76
C ILE A 250 8.84 -17.19 -4.19
N GLY A 251 9.21 -16.16 -4.97
CA GLY A 251 9.51 -16.29 -6.40
C GLY A 251 10.68 -17.25 -6.70
N CYS A 252 11.74 -17.24 -5.88
CA CYS A 252 12.84 -18.19 -6.05
C CYS A 252 12.39 -19.65 -5.87
N ALA A 253 11.30 -19.88 -5.13
CA ALA A 253 10.74 -21.20 -4.92
C ALA A 253 10.06 -21.78 -6.18
N GLU A 254 9.98 -21.06 -7.30
CA GLU A 254 9.43 -21.60 -8.55
C GLU A 254 10.28 -22.76 -9.11
N CYS A 255 11.60 -22.58 -9.14
CA CYS A 255 12.50 -23.52 -9.80
C CYS A 255 13.19 -24.49 -8.83
N HIS A 256 13.43 -24.08 -7.58
CA HIS A 256 14.12 -24.85 -6.55
C HIS A 256 13.63 -24.43 -5.17
N ASP A 257 13.94 -25.17 -4.10
CA ASP A 257 13.65 -24.68 -2.74
C ASP A 257 14.36 -23.35 -2.46
N HIS A 258 13.69 -22.43 -1.75
CA HIS A 258 14.26 -21.12 -1.48
C HIS A 258 15.60 -21.25 -0.73
N PRO A 259 16.69 -20.59 -1.17
CA PRO A 259 18.03 -20.84 -0.65
C PRO A 259 18.26 -20.27 0.76
N PHE A 260 17.48 -19.24 1.12
CA PHE A 260 17.62 -18.50 2.38
C PHE A 260 16.32 -18.38 3.18
N ASP A 261 15.31 -19.18 2.84
CA ASP A 261 13.97 -19.15 3.46
C ASP A 261 13.40 -20.57 3.46
N LYS A 262 12.37 -20.82 4.26
CA LYS A 262 11.75 -22.15 4.43
C LYS A 262 10.83 -22.57 3.28
N TRP A 263 10.57 -21.68 2.32
CA TRP A 263 9.62 -21.93 1.25
C TRP A 263 10.12 -23.01 0.30
N LYS A 264 9.30 -24.06 0.16
CA LYS A 264 9.56 -25.19 -0.71
C LYS A 264 9.01 -24.97 -2.10
N ARG A 265 9.65 -25.61 -3.07
CA ARG A 265 9.21 -25.58 -4.47
C ARG A 265 7.77 -26.06 -4.63
N GLU A 266 7.42 -27.12 -3.91
CA GLU A 266 6.07 -27.66 -3.91
C GLU A 266 5.05 -26.62 -3.41
N GLN A 267 5.38 -25.86 -2.34
CA GLN A 267 4.48 -24.85 -1.78
C GLN A 267 4.24 -23.68 -2.74
N PHE A 268 5.26 -23.29 -3.53
CA PHE A 268 5.08 -22.29 -4.59
C PHE A 268 4.05 -22.77 -5.61
N HIS A 269 4.22 -24.00 -6.11
CA HIS A 269 3.33 -24.56 -7.11
C HIS A 269 1.92 -24.86 -6.56
N GLU A 270 1.79 -25.20 -5.28
CA GLU A 270 0.51 -25.30 -4.56
C GLU A 270 -0.23 -23.94 -4.53
N MET A 271 0.49 -22.84 -4.35
CA MET A 271 -0.06 -21.48 -4.44
C MET A 271 -0.42 -21.11 -5.89
N ALA A 272 0.44 -21.41 -6.87
CA ALA A 272 0.18 -21.18 -8.29
C ALA A 272 -1.07 -21.90 -8.78
N ALA A 273 -1.34 -23.11 -8.28
CA ALA A 273 -2.51 -23.89 -8.66
C ALA A 273 -3.87 -23.19 -8.42
N PHE A 274 -3.94 -22.21 -7.50
CA PHE A 274 -5.16 -21.39 -7.35
C PHE A 274 -5.52 -20.61 -8.61
N PHE A 275 -4.51 -20.18 -9.37
CA PHE A 275 -4.67 -19.29 -10.52
C PHE A 275 -4.76 -20.02 -11.85
N SER A 276 -4.50 -21.33 -11.90
CA SER A 276 -4.65 -22.11 -13.13
C SER A 276 -6.11 -22.08 -13.66
N PRO A 277 -6.36 -22.00 -14.98
CA PRO A 277 -7.70 -22.14 -15.56
C PRO A 277 -8.18 -23.61 -15.58
N GLY A 278 -7.34 -24.58 -15.20
CA GLY A 278 -7.66 -26.00 -15.24
C GLY A 278 -6.87 -26.79 -14.20
N ARG A 279 -6.47 -28.02 -14.55
CA ARG A 279 -5.46 -28.76 -13.78
C ARG A 279 -4.14 -28.01 -13.86
N TYR A 280 -3.44 -27.91 -12.74
CA TYR A 280 -2.11 -27.31 -12.68
C TYR A 280 -1.07 -28.42 -12.64
N TYR A 281 0.02 -28.21 -13.37
CA TYR A 281 1.10 -29.18 -13.50
C TYR A 281 2.41 -28.53 -13.10
N MET A 282 3.16 -29.19 -12.23
CA MET A 282 4.53 -28.84 -11.89
C MET A 282 5.46 -29.76 -12.69
N THR A 283 6.32 -29.15 -13.49
CA THR A 283 7.39 -29.85 -14.23
C THR A 283 8.39 -30.45 -13.24
N ASP A 284 8.94 -31.63 -13.52
CA ASP A 284 9.99 -32.19 -12.69
C ASP A 284 11.27 -31.34 -12.75
N GLN A 285 12.04 -31.33 -11.67
CA GLN A 285 13.24 -30.48 -11.56
C GLN A 285 14.40 -30.99 -12.42
N TYR A 286 14.50 -32.30 -12.63
CA TYR A 286 15.61 -32.95 -13.34
C TYR A 286 15.21 -33.44 -14.74
N ASP A 287 13.93 -33.75 -14.95
CA ASP A 287 13.40 -34.16 -16.25
C ASP A 287 12.20 -33.28 -16.71
N PRO A 288 12.43 -32.26 -17.55
CA PRO A 288 11.38 -31.37 -18.04
C PRO A 288 10.23 -32.05 -18.80
N SER A 289 10.40 -33.30 -19.24
CA SER A 289 9.35 -34.08 -19.90
C SER A 289 8.32 -34.63 -18.90
N GLN A 290 8.71 -34.79 -17.63
CA GLN A 290 7.84 -35.28 -16.56
C GLN A 290 7.07 -34.14 -15.91
N LYS A 291 5.79 -34.37 -15.64
CA LYS A 291 4.88 -33.40 -15.01
C LYS A 291 4.00 -34.07 -13.98
N SER A 292 3.91 -33.45 -12.81
CA SER A 292 3.03 -33.90 -11.72
C SER A 292 1.84 -32.96 -11.57
N VAL A 293 0.66 -33.49 -11.28
CA VAL A 293 -0.51 -32.67 -10.97
C VAL A 293 -0.37 -32.13 -9.56
N VAL A 294 -0.55 -30.82 -9.38
CA VAL A 294 -0.48 -30.17 -8.07
C VAL A 294 -1.87 -29.70 -7.65
N GLU A 295 -2.27 -30.05 -6.43
CA GLU A 295 -3.50 -29.55 -5.81
C GLU A 295 -3.27 -28.16 -5.22
N ALA A 296 -4.27 -27.28 -5.34
CA ALA A 296 -4.18 -25.95 -4.74
C ALA A 296 -4.15 -26.05 -3.22
N LYS A 297 -3.18 -25.37 -2.61
CA LYS A 297 -3.05 -25.25 -1.15
C LYS A 297 -2.35 -23.93 -0.84
N PHE A 298 -2.95 -23.16 0.06
CA PHE A 298 -2.43 -21.85 0.41
C PHE A 298 -1.20 -22.01 1.31
N LEU A 299 -0.42 -20.95 1.49
CA LEU A 299 0.87 -21.02 2.19
C LEU A 299 0.77 -21.45 3.66
N LEU A 300 -0.40 -21.24 4.30
CA LEU A 300 -0.69 -21.70 5.66
C LEU A 300 -1.37 -23.08 5.71
N GLY A 301 -1.62 -23.68 4.55
CA GLY A 301 -2.08 -25.05 4.40
C GLY A 301 -3.56 -25.22 4.06
N GLU A 302 -4.30 -24.12 3.89
CA GLU A 302 -5.72 -24.14 3.52
C GLU A 302 -5.90 -24.75 2.14
N LYS A 303 -6.86 -25.66 2.00
CA LYS A 303 -7.20 -26.29 0.73
C LYS A 303 -8.61 -25.90 0.32
N PRO A 304 -8.81 -25.41 -0.92
CA PRO A 304 -10.15 -25.20 -1.44
C PRO A 304 -10.87 -26.55 -1.63
N PRO A 305 -12.21 -26.60 -1.55
CA PRO A 305 -12.97 -27.77 -1.93
C PRO A 305 -12.60 -28.25 -3.34
N LYS A 306 -12.42 -29.57 -3.53
CA LYS A 306 -11.97 -30.15 -4.82
C LYS A 306 -12.93 -29.90 -6.00
N VAL A 307 -14.17 -29.51 -5.71
CA VAL A 307 -15.24 -29.27 -6.70
C VAL A 307 -15.30 -27.85 -7.24
N LEU A 308 -14.45 -26.93 -6.76
CA LEU A 308 -14.50 -25.54 -7.20
C LEU A 308 -14.10 -25.39 -8.68
N LYS A 309 -14.89 -24.61 -9.43
CA LYS A 309 -14.50 -24.11 -10.74
C LYS A 309 -13.26 -23.19 -10.64
N PRO A 310 -12.50 -22.96 -11.72
CA PRO A 310 -11.28 -22.15 -11.68
C PRO A 310 -11.49 -20.72 -11.12
N ASP A 311 -12.57 -20.04 -11.50
CA ASP A 311 -12.95 -18.73 -10.99
C ASP A 311 -13.28 -18.76 -9.49
N GLN A 312 -14.05 -19.74 -9.04
CA GLN A 312 -14.37 -19.98 -7.63
C GLN A 312 -13.11 -20.29 -6.82
N ARG A 313 -12.17 -21.05 -7.38
CA ARG A 313 -10.89 -21.36 -6.74
C ARG A 313 -10.06 -20.10 -6.53
N ARG A 314 -10.00 -19.19 -7.50
CA ARG A 314 -9.33 -17.89 -7.32
C ARG A 314 -9.97 -17.05 -6.21
N VAL A 315 -11.31 -17.00 -6.14
CA VAL A 315 -12.01 -16.34 -5.02
C VAL A 315 -11.66 -16.98 -3.68
N ALA A 316 -11.58 -18.31 -3.61
CA ALA A 316 -11.15 -19.00 -2.39
C ALA A 316 -9.72 -18.61 -1.98
N GLY A 317 -8.79 -18.56 -2.94
CA GLY A 317 -7.42 -18.08 -2.71
C GLY A 317 -7.37 -16.64 -2.17
N ALA A 318 -8.17 -15.73 -2.74
CA ALA A 318 -8.32 -14.37 -2.23
C ALA A 318 -8.89 -14.35 -0.80
N ALA A 319 -9.89 -15.19 -0.50
CA ALA A 319 -10.45 -15.27 0.84
C ALA A 319 -9.46 -15.83 1.87
N TYR A 320 -8.63 -16.82 1.52
CA TYR A 320 -7.55 -17.33 2.38
C TYR A 320 -6.48 -16.26 2.62
N LEU A 321 -6.13 -15.47 1.60
CA LEU A 321 -5.24 -14.32 1.74
C LEU A 321 -5.80 -13.30 2.74
N ILE A 322 -7.06 -12.92 2.61
CA ILE A 322 -7.61 -11.73 3.29
C ILE A 322 -8.19 -12.06 4.68
N TYR A 323 -9.00 -13.11 4.77
CA TYR A 323 -9.88 -13.34 5.91
C TYR A 323 -9.45 -14.47 6.84
N ASN A 324 -8.46 -15.27 6.44
CA ASN A 324 -7.85 -16.24 7.33
C ASN A 324 -7.32 -15.53 8.60
N PRO A 325 -7.78 -15.88 9.82
CA PRO A 325 -7.31 -15.25 11.05
C PRO A 325 -5.83 -15.53 11.35
N ASP A 326 -5.30 -16.64 10.85
CA ASP A 326 -3.90 -17.01 11.05
C ASP A 326 -2.96 -16.31 10.05
N ASN A 327 -3.52 -15.72 8.98
CA ASN A 327 -2.77 -14.92 8.04
C ASN A 327 -2.61 -13.47 8.52
N TYR A 328 -1.57 -13.22 9.30
CA TYR A 328 -1.20 -11.87 9.72
C TYR A 328 -0.51 -11.04 8.62
N TRP A 329 -0.05 -11.68 7.54
CA TRP A 329 0.76 -11.01 6.51
C TRP A 329 -0.03 -9.95 5.75
N PHE A 330 -1.31 -10.22 5.45
CA PHE A 330 -2.11 -9.32 4.62
C PHE A 330 -2.24 -7.90 5.19
N ALA A 331 -2.71 -7.79 6.43
CA ALA A 331 -2.83 -6.49 7.10
C ALA A 331 -1.46 -5.87 7.37
N ARG A 332 -0.46 -6.69 7.77
CA ARG A 332 0.88 -6.20 8.11
C ARG A 332 1.60 -5.60 6.90
N ALA A 333 1.48 -6.22 5.73
CA ALA A 333 2.10 -5.75 4.49
C ALA A 333 1.61 -4.35 4.12
N PHE A 334 0.30 -4.11 4.14
CA PHE A 334 -0.27 -2.79 3.88
C PHE A 334 0.18 -1.75 4.92
N VAL A 335 0.11 -2.11 6.21
CA VAL A 335 0.55 -1.23 7.31
C VAL A 335 2.02 -0.85 7.17
N ASN A 336 2.90 -1.82 6.94
CA ASN A 336 4.33 -1.59 6.80
C ASN A 336 4.65 -0.68 5.61
N ARG A 337 3.93 -0.84 4.50
CA ARG A 337 4.12 -0.04 3.30
C ARG A 337 3.67 1.41 3.49
N VAL A 338 2.50 1.64 4.09
CA VAL A 338 2.03 3.00 4.43
C VAL A 338 2.97 3.65 5.44
N TRP A 339 3.43 2.90 6.44
CA TRP A 339 4.42 3.38 7.41
C TRP A 339 5.73 3.78 6.73
N ASN A 340 6.23 2.96 5.81
CA ASN A 340 7.44 3.24 5.05
C ASN A 340 7.32 4.53 4.21
N GLU A 341 6.21 4.74 3.50
CA GLU A 341 5.99 5.98 2.75
C GLU A 341 5.98 7.23 3.67
N LEU A 342 5.32 7.13 4.83
CA LEU A 342 5.12 8.27 5.73
C LEU A 342 6.31 8.55 6.66
N LEU A 343 7.09 7.55 7.05
CA LEU A 343 8.22 7.71 7.99
C LEU A 343 9.60 7.52 7.34
N GLY A 344 9.66 6.97 6.12
CA GLY A 344 10.88 6.78 5.33
C GLY A 344 11.61 5.46 5.60
N ASP A 345 11.18 4.68 6.60
CA ASP A 345 11.60 3.29 6.79
C ASP A 345 10.43 2.44 7.28
N GLY A 346 10.47 1.14 7.02
CA GLY A 346 9.45 0.18 7.45
C GLY A 346 9.87 -0.55 8.73
N PHE A 347 8.94 -1.28 9.34
CA PHE A 347 9.25 -2.27 10.38
C PHE A 347 10.08 -3.45 9.83
N TYR A 348 10.06 -3.62 8.50
CA TYR A 348 10.85 -4.54 7.70
C TYR A 348 10.86 -4.05 6.24
N SER A 349 11.74 -4.60 5.39
CA SER A 349 11.78 -4.28 3.95
C SER A 349 10.46 -4.64 3.26
N VAL A 350 9.90 -3.71 2.49
CA VAL A 350 8.50 -3.72 1.99
C VAL A 350 8.08 -5.05 1.34
N ASP A 351 8.94 -5.63 0.50
CA ASP A 351 8.67 -6.83 -0.31
C ASP A 351 9.50 -8.06 0.10
N SER A 352 10.01 -8.04 1.33
CA SER A 352 11.02 -8.98 1.78
C SER A 352 10.79 -9.42 3.22
N LEU A 353 9.55 -9.68 3.61
CA LEU A 353 9.19 -10.37 4.84
C LEU A 353 9.42 -11.87 4.66
N GLY A 354 10.52 -12.36 5.21
CA GLY A 354 10.66 -13.80 5.46
C GLY A 354 9.86 -14.19 6.72
N PRO A 355 9.42 -15.45 6.86
CA PRO A 355 8.86 -15.98 8.09
C PRO A 355 9.83 -15.89 9.28
N ASP A 356 11.14 -15.82 9.02
CA ASP A 356 12.21 -15.79 10.03
C ASP A 356 12.96 -14.45 10.07
N LYS A 357 12.48 -13.41 9.38
CA LYS A 357 13.15 -12.10 9.40
C LYS A 357 12.72 -11.26 10.60
N GLU A 358 13.69 -10.55 11.18
CA GLU A 358 13.45 -9.62 12.28
C GLU A 358 12.47 -8.53 11.83
N VAL A 359 11.35 -8.46 12.55
CA VAL A 359 10.36 -7.39 12.44
C VAL A 359 10.62 -6.45 13.59
N MET A 360 11.09 -5.24 13.30
CA MET A 360 11.32 -4.24 14.33
C MET A 360 10.03 -3.90 15.04
N HIS A 361 10.11 -3.77 16.36
CA HIS A 361 8.96 -3.52 17.23
C HIS A 361 7.73 -4.35 16.84
N GLN A 362 7.91 -5.66 16.63
CA GLN A 362 6.91 -6.58 16.09
C GLN A 362 5.52 -6.44 16.74
N LEU A 363 5.47 -6.18 18.05
CA LEU A 363 4.22 -6.04 18.78
C LEU A 363 3.44 -4.77 18.39
N VAL A 364 4.14 -3.68 18.03
CA VAL A 364 3.54 -2.43 17.53
C VAL A 364 2.87 -2.67 16.17
N VAL A 365 3.64 -3.21 15.20
CA VAL A 365 3.08 -3.45 13.85
C VAL A 365 1.97 -4.51 13.88
N ASN A 366 2.07 -5.52 14.76
CA ASN A 366 1.00 -6.50 14.96
C ASN A 366 -0.27 -5.87 15.51
N ARG A 367 -0.14 -4.99 16.50
CA ARG A 367 -1.29 -4.31 17.08
C ARG A 367 -1.93 -3.38 16.07
N LEU A 368 -1.14 -2.58 15.34
CA LEU A 368 -1.63 -1.69 14.30
C LEU A 368 -2.32 -2.46 13.16
N ALA A 369 -1.73 -3.57 12.69
CA ALA A 369 -2.33 -4.44 11.67
C ALA A 369 -3.63 -5.11 12.13
N ALA A 370 -3.69 -5.56 13.40
CA ALA A 370 -4.92 -6.11 13.97
C ALA A 370 -6.03 -5.05 14.08
N SER A 371 -5.67 -3.82 14.47
CA SER A 371 -6.60 -2.69 14.50
C SER A 371 -7.06 -2.31 13.09
N PHE A 372 -6.17 -2.28 12.10
CA PHE A 372 -6.53 -2.04 10.69
C PHE A 372 -7.56 -3.04 10.17
N ARG A 373 -7.39 -4.34 10.51
CA ARG A 373 -8.38 -5.38 10.21
C ARG A 373 -9.72 -5.13 10.92
N TYR A 374 -9.69 -4.73 12.20
CA TYR A 374 -10.90 -4.43 12.97
C TYR A 374 -11.68 -3.24 12.37
N GLU A 375 -10.93 -2.25 11.90
CA GLU A 375 -11.42 -1.08 11.18
C GLU A 375 -11.67 -1.37 9.69
N LYS A 376 -11.97 -2.64 9.37
CA LYS A 376 -12.41 -3.11 8.05
C LYS A 376 -11.45 -2.72 6.92
N PHE A 377 -10.15 -2.72 7.21
CA PHE A 377 -9.09 -2.44 6.25
C PHE A 377 -9.22 -1.07 5.55
N LYS A 378 -9.77 -0.06 6.24
CA LYS A 378 -9.98 1.29 5.71
C LYS A 378 -8.68 2.09 5.57
N PRO A 379 -8.21 2.42 4.35
CA PRO A 379 -6.96 3.15 4.17
C PRO A 379 -6.95 4.50 4.87
N LYS A 380 -8.02 5.29 4.78
CA LYS A 380 -8.11 6.61 5.42
C LYS A 380 -7.93 6.54 6.94
N TRP A 381 -8.51 5.52 7.59
CA TRP A 381 -8.30 5.29 9.03
C TRP A 381 -6.83 5.07 9.39
N LEU A 382 -6.12 4.26 8.60
CA LEU A 382 -4.71 3.97 8.84
C LEU A 382 -3.84 5.22 8.65
N TYR A 383 -4.04 5.94 7.55
CA TYR A 383 -3.36 7.21 7.30
C TYR A 383 -3.62 8.20 8.42
N ARG A 384 -4.89 8.41 8.80
CA ARG A 384 -5.25 9.29 9.90
C ARG A 384 -4.56 8.92 11.21
N THR A 385 -4.50 7.63 11.53
CA THR A 385 -3.86 7.12 12.75
C THR A 385 -2.36 7.43 12.77
N ILE A 386 -1.67 7.24 11.64
CA ILE A 386 -0.22 7.50 11.54
C ILE A 386 0.06 9.00 11.51
N LEU A 387 -0.66 9.79 10.72
CA LEU A 387 -0.43 11.23 10.55
C LEU A 387 -0.67 12.02 11.85
N ASN A 388 -1.59 11.57 12.70
CA ASN A 388 -1.83 12.14 14.04
C ASN A 388 -0.85 11.65 15.12
N SER A 389 0.08 10.75 14.80
CA SER A 389 1.07 10.24 15.75
C SER A 389 2.21 11.22 15.97
N ARG A 390 2.77 11.24 17.18
CA ARG A 390 4.05 11.91 17.47
C ARG A 390 5.13 11.36 16.55
N ALA A 391 5.18 10.05 16.34
CA ALA A 391 6.16 9.40 15.46
C ALA A 391 6.25 10.05 14.06
N TYR A 392 5.11 10.32 13.42
CA TYR A 392 5.06 11.00 12.12
C TYR A 392 5.43 12.49 12.20
N GLN A 393 5.11 13.16 13.30
CA GLN A 393 5.31 14.60 13.46
C GLN A 393 6.69 14.96 14.03
N ARG A 394 7.58 13.99 14.23
CA ARG A 394 8.97 14.22 14.66
C ARG A 394 9.81 14.90 13.57
N GLU A 395 10.82 15.66 13.98
CA GLU A 395 11.85 16.20 13.09
C GLU A 395 12.55 15.08 12.31
N THR A 396 13.18 15.46 11.19
CA THR A 396 13.96 14.53 10.38
C THR A 396 15.36 14.33 10.94
N ARG A 397 15.88 13.09 10.86
CA ARG A 397 17.29 12.78 11.13
C ARG A 397 17.80 11.70 10.20
N THR A 398 19.10 11.74 9.91
CA THR A 398 19.80 10.57 9.37
C THR A 398 19.91 9.53 10.47
N ILE A 399 19.50 8.31 10.17
CA ILE A 399 19.54 7.17 11.10
C ILE A 399 20.38 6.08 10.47
N GLU A 400 21.47 5.70 11.14
CA GLU A 400 22.41 4.68 10.67
C GLU A 400 22.14 3.31 11.29
N ARG A 401 21.71 3.29 12.56
CA ARG A 401 21.52 2.06 13.33
C ARG A 401 20.06 1.66 13.37
N THR A 402 19.81 0.36 13.21
CA THR A 402 18.45 -0.21 13.17
C THR A 402 17.69 0.04 14.48
N GLU A 403 18.37 -0.05 15.63
CA GLU A 403 17.78 0.21 16.95
C GLU A 403 17.34 1.67 17.17
N ASP A 404 17.83 2.60 16.35
CA ASP A 404 17.47 4.02 16.41
C ASP A 404 16.27 4.37 15.50
N LEU A 405 15.75 3.39 14.74
CA LEU A 405 14.64 3.63 13.83
C LEU A 405 13.39 4.12 14.58
N PHE A 406 12.66 5.01 13.91
CA PHE A 406 11.48 5.72 14.42
C PHE A 406 11.72 6.67 15.59
N THR A 407 12.96 6.87 16.07
CA THR A 407 13.28 8.00 16.97
C THR A 407 13.11 9.35 16.27
N ALA A 408 13.15 9.36 14.94
CA ALA A 408 12.91 10.51 14.07
C ALA A 408 12.28 10.03 12.75
N VAL A 409 11.77 10.96 11.96
CA VAL A 409 11.39 10.67 10.57
C VAL A 409 12.64 10.66 9.69
N ARG A 410 12.69 9.79 8.66
CA ARG A 410 13.82 9.76 7.73
C ARG A 410 13.55 10.61 6.49
N PRO A 411 14.61 11.22 5.90
CA PRO A 411 14.53 11.83 4.59
C PRO A 411 13.96 10.85 3.56
N ALA A 412 13.11 11.34 2.66
CA ALA A 412 12.47 10.55 1.61
C ALA A 412 12.35 11.36 0.32
N ARG A 413 12.49 10.69 -0.83
CA ARG A 413 12.36 11.33 -2.13
C ARG A 413 10.89 11.46 -2.55
N LEU A 414 10.60 12.46 -3.35
CA LEU A 414 9.34 12.52 -4.08
C LEU A 414 9.29 11.41 -5.13
N ARG A 415 8.09 10.87 -5.34
CA ARG A 415 7.76 9.96 -6.43
C ARG A 415 7.72 10.75 -7.74
N PRO A 416 7.90 10.08 -8.90
CA PRO A 416 8.06 10.78 -10.19
C PRO A 416 6.89 11.68 -10.54
N TYR A 417 5.66 11.21 -10.25
CA TYR A 417 4.44 11.96 -10.49
C TYR A 417 4.28 13.13 -9.52
N GLU A 418 4.77 13.03 -8.27
CA GLU A 418 4.81 14.16 -7.34
C GLU A 418 5.77 15.23 -7.90
N ILE A 419 6.94 14.85 -8.41
CA ILE A 419 7.88 15.81 -9.04
C ILE A 419 7.24 16.48 -10.26
N SER A 420 6.61 15.71 -11.16
CA SER A 420 5.98 16.28 -12.35
C SER A 420 4.86 17.25 -12.00
N ASP A 421 4.00 16.88 -11.04
CA ASP A 421 2.85 17.71 -10.65
C ASP A 421 3.32 19.01 -9.97
N ASN A 422 4.37 18.95 -9.13
CA ASN A 422 4.96 20.13 -8.50
C ASN A 422 5.65 21.05 -9.54
N VAL A 423 6.26 20.49 -10.58
CA VAL A 423 6.77 21.28 -11.71
C VAL A 423 5.62 21.96 -12.46
N GLU A 424 4.56 21.23 -12.79
CA GLU A 424 3.39 21.79 -13.48
C GLU A 424 2.67 22.86 -12.67
N GLN A 425 2.64 22.75 -11.33
CA GLN A 425 2.12 23.78 -10.44
C GLN A 425 2.87 25.12 -10.60
N LEU A 426 4.18 25.08 -10.89
CA LEU A 426 5.01 26.27 -11.08
C LEU A 426 4.94 26.83 -12.50
N VAL A 427 4.96 25.95 -13.51
CA VAL A 427 5.18 26.36 -14.92
C VAL A 427 3.99 26.14 -15.85
N GLY A 428 2.88 25.66 -15.29
CA GLY A 428 1.67 25.24 -16.00
C GLY A 428 1.84 23.92 -16.75
N GLU A 429 0.73 23.24 -17.00
CA GLU A 429 0.67 21.90 -17.62
C GLU A 429 1.57 21.77 -18.86
N ASN A 430 2.29 20.66 -18.93
CA ASN A 430 3.06 20.28 -20.10
C ASN A 430 3.30 18.77 -20.13
N LYS A 431 2.46 18.06 -20.88
CA LYS A 431 2.51 16.60 -21.00
C LYS A 431 3.88 16.06 -21.42
N GLY A 432 4.61 16.77 -22.28
CA GLY A 432 5.95 16.38 -22.73
C GLY A 432 6.98 16.41 -21.60
N LEU A 433 6.99 17.52 -20.83
CA LEU A 433 7.84 17.69 -19.65
C LEU A 433 7.49 16.68 -18.56
N SER A 434 6.20 16.52 -18.26
CA SER A 434 5.72 15.58 -17.25
C SER A 434 6.04 14.14 -17.62
N SER A 435 5.92 13.76 -18.89
CA SER A 435 6.33 12.43 -19.37
C SER A 435 7.85 12.23 -19.25
N ALA A 436 8.65 13.25 -19.56
CA ALA A 436 10.10 13.19 -19.42
C ALA A 436 10.53 13.02 -17.95
N ILE A 437 9.94 13.80 -17.04
CA ILE A 437 10.17 13.68 -15.59
C ILE A 437 9.77 12.29 -15.10
N ASN A 438 8.54 11.86 -15.39
CA ASN A 438 8.03 10.57 -14.92
C ASN A 438 8.91 9.38 -15.36
N ARG A 439 9.41 9.42 -16.59
CA ARG A 439 10.31 8.38 -17.13
C ARG A 439 11.71 8.44 -16.52
N THR A 440 12.29 9.63 -16.35
CA THR A 440 13.67 9.76 -15.85
C THR A 440 13.78 9.52 -14.34
N PHE A 441 12.72 9.83 -13.59
CA PHE A 441 12.66 9.59 -12.15
C PHE A 441 12.04 8.23 -11.78
N GLU A 442 11.62 7.43 -12.76
CA GLU A 442 11.00 6.12 -12.55
C GLU A 442 11.80 5.27 -11.56
N GLN A 443 11.11 4.76 -10.55
CA GLN A 443 11.71 3.99 -9.45
C GLN A 443 10.70 2.95 -8.96
N ASP A 444 11.21 1.79 -8.56
CA ASP A 444 10.41 0.76 -7.93
C ASP A 444 9.96 1.20 -6.51
N PRO A 445 8.65 1.29 -6.24
CA PRO A 445 8.16 1.75 -4.94
C PRO A 445 8.57 0.88 -3.76
N SER A 446 8.96 -0.37 -4.01
CA SER A 446 9.36 -1.34 -3.00
C SER A 446 10.82 -1.22 -2.54
N ILE A 447 11.65 -0.45 -3.25
CA ILE A 447 13.03 -0.15 -2.83
C ILE A 447 12.97 0.78 -1.60
N PRO A 448 13.67 0.44 -0.49
CA PRO A 448 13.74 1.31 0.68
C PRO A 448 14.23 2.71 0.34
N GLN A 449 13.64 3.74 0.93
CA GLN A 449 13.98 5.15 0.61
C GLN A 449 15.47 5.47 0.78
N ARG A 450 16.14 4.84 1.75
CA ARG A 450 17.58 5.00 2.00
C ARG A 450 18.47 4.44 0.88
N ASP A 451 17.97 3.50 0.10
CA ASP A 451 18.68 2.85 -1.01
C ASP A 451 18.41 3.58 -2.35
N LEU A 452 17.55 4.61 -2.35
CA LEU A 452 17.25 5.41 -3.54
C LEU A 452 18.32 6.48 -3.78
N GLU A 453 19.20 6.19 -4.72
CA GLU A 453 20.21 7.13 -5.19
C GLU A 453 19.68 8.05 -6.31
N GLY A 454 20.16 9.29 -6.31
CA GLY A 454 19.88 10.24 -7.38
C GLY A 454 20.82 9.98 -8.55
N SER A 455 20.32 10.08 -9.78
CA SER A 455 21.14 9.87 -10.97
C SER A 455 21.61 11.19 -11.60
N ILE A 456 22.75 11.14 -12.29
CA ILE A 456 23.22 12.27 -13.10
C ILE A 456 22.17 12.63 -14.16
N GLN A 457 21.46 11.65 -14.74
CA GLN A 457 20.40 11.94 -15.72
C GLN A 457 19.23 12.71 -15.12
N GLN A 458 18.85 12.45 -13.86
CA GLN A 458 17.82 13.20 -13.16
C GLN A 458 18.21 14.67 -12.97
N ALA A 459 19.43 14.92 -12.48
CA ALA A 459 19.95 16.27 -12.32
C ALA A 459 20.07 17.02 -13.66
N LEU A 460 20.64 16.38 -14.69
CA LEU A 460 20.78 16.97 -16.02
C LEU A 460 19.43 17.25 -16.68
N LEU A 461 18.42 16.39 -16.48
CA LEU A 461 17.07 16.65 -16.98
C LEU A 461 16.52 17.95 -16.36
N MET A 462 16.60 18.12 -15.04
CA MET A 462 16.04 19.31 -14.40
C MET A 462 16.81 20.58 -14.79
N MET A 463 18.15 20.53 -14.77
CA MET A 463 19.00 21.70 -14.98
C MET A 463 19.02 22.17 -16.43
N ASN A 464 19.02 21.24 -17.39
CA ASN A 464 19.28 21.53 -18.80
C ASN A 464 18.05 21.37 -19.70
N ASN A 465 16.86 21.13 -19.14
CA ASN A 465 15.64 21.06 -19.95
C ASN A 465 15.19 22.46 -20.38
N GLY A 466 15.44 22.79 -21.65
CA GLY A 466 15.08 24.09 -22.23
C GLY A 466 13.58 24.41 -22.15
N THR A 467 12.69 23.41 -22.16
CA THR A 467 11.24 23.64 -22.01
C THR A 467 10.91 24.08 -20.58
N LEU A 468 11.47 23.39 -19.58
CA LEU A 468 11.31 23.77 -18.17
C LEU A 468 11.87 25.18 -17.93
N ASN A 469 13.12 25.42 -18.33
CA ASN A 469 13.79 26.71 -18.14
C ASN A 469 13.00 27.85 -18.81
N ASN A 470 12.59 27.68 -20.06
CA ASN A 470 11.81 28.69 -20.78
C ASN A 470 10.44 28.95 -20.15
N LYS A 471 9.76 27.93 -19.62
CA LYS A 471 8.48 28.15 -18.95
C LYS A 471 8.65 28.79 -17.58
N LEU A 472 9.71 28.45 -16.85
CA LEU A 472 10.00 29.01 -15.53
C LEU A 472 10.21 30.53 -15.58
N ILE A 473 11.04 31.01 -16.53
CA ILE A 473 11.28 32.46 -16.72
C ILE A 473 10.05 33.22 -17.25
N ASN A 474 9.07 32.51 -17.82
CA ASN A 474 7.82 33.10 -18.31
C ASN A 474 6.61 32.82 -17.40
N SER A 475 6.84 32.21 -16.24
CA SER A 475 5.79 31.72 -15.33
C SER A 475 4.95 32.84 -14.71
N SER A 476 3.74 32.50 -14.26
CA SER A 476 2.90 33.40 -13.47
C SER A 476 3.61 33.82 -12.17
N LEU A 477 4.32 32.88 -11.53
CA LEU A 477 5.13 33.13 -10.34
C LEU A 477 6.20 34.19 -10.60
N LYS A 478 6.98 34.04 -11.69
CA LYS A 478 7.97 35.05 -12.08
C LYS A 478 7.35 36.45 -12.22
N LYS A 479 6.21 36.54 -12.92
CA LYS A 479 5.49 37.82 -13.10
C LYS A 479 5.01 38.40 -11.78
N GLN A 480 4.61 37.57 -10.82
CA GLN A 480 4.23 38.00 -9.46
C GLN A 480 5.44 38.53 -8.69
N LEU A 481 6.56 37.79 -8.68
CA LEU A 481 7.79 38.19 -8.00
C LEU A 481 8.35 39.52 -8.54
N MET A 482 8.28 39.73 -9.85
CA MET A 482 8.76 40.98 -10.47
C MET A 482 7.95 42.23 -10.07
N LYS A 483 6.74 42.07 -9.54
CA LYS A 483 5.95 43.19 -8.99
C LYS A 483 6.42 43.59 -7.59
N MET A 484 7.20 42.74 -6.91
CA MET A 484 7.69 43.00 -5.56
C MET A 484 8.97 43.84 -5.60
N LYS A 485 8.90 45.04 -5.03
CA LYS A 485 10.05 45.96 -4.95
C LYS A 485 11.01 45.57 -3.82
N ASP A 486 10.46 45.17 -2.67
CA ASP A 486 11.25 44.74 -1.53
C ASP A 486 11.92 43.39 -1.81
N SER A 487 13.25 43.34 -1.65
CA SER A 487 14.03 42.12 -1.92
C SER A 487 13.74 41.02 -0.91
N LYS A 488 13.54 41.36 0.36
CA LYS A 488 13.20 40.38 1.40
C LYS A 488 11.86 39.70 1.12
N ALA A 489 10.82 40.47 0.82
CA ALA A 489 9.51 39.94 0.45
C ALA A 489 9.57 39.08 -0.81
N LEU A 490 10.34 39.51 -1.82
CA LEU A 490 10.53 38.75 -3.06
C LEU A 490 11.16 37.39 -2.79
N VAL A 491 12.30 37.35 -2.07
CA VAL A 491 13.00 36.10 -1.76
C VAL A 491 12.11 35.19 -0.91
N THR A 492 11.42 35.75 0.08
CA THR A 492 10.48 34.98 0.93
C THR A 492 9.37 34.35 0.10
N GLU A 493 8.72 35.11 -0.79
CA GLU A 493 7.65 34.57 -1.65
C GLU A 493 8.18 33.53 -2.64
N ALA A 494 9.40 33.68 -3.16
CA ALA A 494 10.02 32.70 -4.05
C ALA A 494 10.23 31.35 -3.33
N PHE A 495 10.75 31.38 -2.10
CA PHE A 495 10.93 30.19 -1.27
C PHE A 495 9.61 29.53 -0.89
N VAL A 496 8.63 30.33 -0.44
CA VAL A 496 7.30 29.81 -0.06
C VAL A 496 6.58 29.21 -1.28
N SER A 497 6.74 29.79 -2.46
CA SER A 497 6.05 29.30 -3.67
C SER A 497 6.70 28.06 -4.28
N VAL A 498 8.04 27.93 -4.19
CA VAL A 498 8.77 26.81 -4.82
C VAL A 498 9.03 25.66 -3.86
N LEU A 499 9.35 25.96 -2.60
CA LEU A 499 9.74 24.97 -1.59
C LEU A 499 8.76 24.86 -0.43
N ALA A 500 7.68 25.66 -0.40
CA ALA A 500 6.67 25.64 0.66
C ALA A 500 7.22 25.84 2.08
N ARG A 501 8.28 26.65 2.21
CA ARG A 501 8.83 27.10 3.50
C ARG A 501 9.41 28.51 3.35
N GLU A 502 9.67 29.16 4.47
CA GLU A 502 10.44 30.40 4.48
C GLU A 502 11.94 30.12 4.29
N PRO A 503 12.71 31.09 3.74
CA PRO A 503 14.17 30.99 3.68
C PRO A 503 14.78 31.09 5.09
N THR A 504 15.90 30.42 5.33
CA THR A 504 16.70 30.70 6.55
C THR A 504 17.29 32.11 6.49
N ALA A 505 17.80 32.61 7.61
CA ALA A 505 18.45 33.92 7.66
C ALA A 505 19.65 34.01 6.69
N GLU A 506 20.42 32.93 6.57
CA GLU A 506 21.58 32.83 5.66
C GLU A 506 21.13 32.80 4.20
N GLU A 507 20.10 32.01 3.86
CA GLU A 507 19.53 31.97 2.52
C GLU A 507 18.99 33.34 2.12
N LEU A 508 18.21 33.97 3.01
CA LEU A 508 17.65 35.30 2.78
C LEU A 508 18.74 36.32 2.51
N SER A 509 19.76 36.39 3.38
CA SER A 509 20.88 37.31 3.21
C SER A 509 21.64 37.06 1.91
N ARG A 510 21.83 35.79 1.51
CA ARG A 510 22.54 35.42 0.28
C ARG A 510 21.79 35.91 -0.95
N TYR A 511 20.48 35.64 -1.04
CA TYR A 511 19.70 36.02 -2.22
C TYR A 511 19.38 37.52 -2.28
N GLU A 512 19.23 38.19 -1.14
CA GLU A 512 19.15 39.66 -1.12
C GLU A 512 20.43 40.29 -1.64
N GLN A 513 21.60 39.75 -1.25
CA GLN A 513 22.88 40.20 -1.77
C GLN A 513 23.00 39.93 -3.27
N HIS A 514 22.59 38.74 -3.75
CA HIS A 514 22.57 38.41 -5.17
C HIS A 514 21.79 39.46 -5.98
N ILE A 515 20.54 39.73 -5.57
CA ILE A 515 19.67 40.73 -6.22
C ILE A 515 20.31 42.12 -6.24
N LYS A 516 21.00 42.52 -5.16
CA LYS A 516 21.68 43.82 -5.07
C LYS A 516 22.90 43.91 -6.00
N THR A 517 23.63 42.82 -6.18
CA THR A 517 24.87 42.78 -6.98
C THR A 517 24.63 42.48 -8.46
N SER A 518 23.49 41.89 -8.82
CA SER A 518 23.15 41.58 -10.21
C SER A 518 22.94 42.85 -11.04
N SER A 519 23.49 42.86 -12.25
CA SER A 519 23.33 43.96 -13.21
C SER A 519 21.89 44.14 -13.68
N LYS A 520 21.12 43.05 -13.77
CA LYS A 520 19.69 43.05 -14.11
C LYS A 520 18.90 42.29 -13.06
N ARG A 521 17.95 42.98 -12.41
CA ARG A 521 17.01 42.37 -11.45
C ARG A 521 16.22 41.21 -12.06
N ASN A 522 15.88 41.29 -13.35
CA ASN A 522 15.17 40.21 -14.01
C ASN A 522 16.00 38.91 -14.03
N GLU A 523 17.28 38.98 -14.42
CA GLU A 523 18.17 37.82 -14.45
C GLU A 523 18.39 37.25 -13.03
N ALA A 524 18.56 38.13 -12.03
CA ALA A 524 18.70 37.70 -10.63
C ALA A 524 17.52 36.84 -10.13
N VAL A 525 16.29 37.20 -10.52
CA VAL A 525 15.09 36.45 -10.14
C VAL A 525 14.96 35.16 -10.97
N ASP A 526 15.46 35.12 -12.21
CA ASP A 526 15.53 33.88 -13.01
C ASP A 526 16.48 32.88 -12.34
N ASP A 527 17.66 33.35 -11.89
CA ASP A 527 18.62 32.53 -11.16
C ASP A 527 18.03 31.96 -9.87
N ILE A 528 17.34 32.77 -9.07
CA ILE A 528 16.70 32.32 -7.82
C ILE A 528 15.71 31.18 -8.10
N LEU A 529 14.79 31.37 -9.06
CA LEU A 529 13.82 30.34 -9.39
C LEU A 529 14.50 29.07 -9.90
N TRP A 530 15.51 29.21 -10.75
CA TRP A 530 16.25 28.08 -11.28
C TRP A 530 16.99 27.31 -10.18
N VAL A 531 17.64 27.99 -9.23
CA VAL A 531 18.33 27.35 -8.11
C VAL A 531 17.36 26.61 -7.21
N LEU A 532 16.20 27.21 -6.89
CA LEU A 532 15.20 26.58 -6.02
C LEU A 532 14.61 25.32 -6.66
N VAL A 533 14.21 25.37 -7.93
CA VAL A 533 13.64 24.22 -8.66
C VAL A 533 14.65 23.09 -8.85
N ASN A 534 15.95 23.41 -8.96
CA ASN A 534 17.02 22.42 -9.10
C ASN A 534 17.65 21.99 -7.76
N SER A 535 17.12 22.45 -6.64
CA SER A 535 17.60 22.05 -5.32
C SER A 535 17.25 20.60 -5.00
N SER A 536 18.03 19.96 -4.13
CA SER A 536 17.69 18.64 -3.61
C SER A 536 16.35 18.65 -2.85
N GLU A 537 16.04 19.75 -2.18
CA GLU A 537 14.80 19.91 -1.42
C GLU A 537 13.55 19.91 -2.30
N PHE A 538 13.63 20.41 -3.53
CA PHE A 538 12.50 20.41 -4.46
C PHE A 538 12.06 18.99 -4.84
N ILE A 539 12.97 18.02 -4.81
CA ILE A 539 12.71 16.62 -5.16
C ILE A 539 12.61 15.70 -3.93
N THR A 540 12.55 16.27 -2.71
CA THR A 540 12.40 15.50 -1.46
C THR A 540 11.20 15.94 -0.63
N LYS A 541 10.62 14.97 0.08
CA LYS A 541 9.49 15.18 0.99
C LYS A 541 9.90 15.91 2.26
N ARG A 542 11.10 15.61 2.76
CA ARG A 542 11.60 15.97 4.09
C ARG A 542 13.08 15.69 4.22
#